data_AF-A0A1V6K1B0-F1
#
_entry.id   AF-A0A1V6K1B0-F1
#
_cell.length_a   1.000
_cell.length_b   1.000
_cell.length_c   1.000
_cell.angle_alpha   90.00
_cell.angle_beta   90.00
_cell.angle_gamma   90.00
#
_symmetry.space_group_name_H-M   'P 1'
#
loop_
_entity.id
_entity.type
_entity.pdbx_description
1 polymer ?
#
loop_
_entity_poly.entity_id
_entity_poly.type
_entity_poly.pdbx_seq_one_letter_code
_entity_poly.pdbx_strand_id
1 'polypeptide(L)'
;MVALFLLVSVLEAQGLDGYIVPGVETGNLKMNVHVWGEVVSPGTYMLPIDADVVEALSEAGGPSDKAKLDGIRIITSWGEVDYDLAAYLRGEGLPAPALTPGTTVFVPVSRSDWWKEALDIVYKIIVTVNLVWLMAER
;
A
#
# COMPACT_ATOMS: atom_id res chain seq x y z
N MET A 1 24.60 -22.52 -43.96
CA MET A 1 23.87 -23.13 -42.81
C MET A 1 24.39 -22.65 -41.46
N VAL A 2 25.70 -22.40 -41.28
CA VAL A 2 26.27 -21.90 -40.00
C VAL A 2 25.98 -20.41 -39.73
N ALA A 3 25.99 -19.56 -40.75
CA ALA A 3 25.72 -18.12 -40.59
C ALA A 3 24.26 -17.81 -40.18
N LEU A 4 23.31 -18.68 -40.53
CA LEU A 4 21.90 -18.52 -40.15
C LEU A 4 21.67 -18.86 -38.68
N PHE A 5 22.48 -19.77 -38.11
CA PHE A 5 22.38 -20.19 -36.72
C PHE A 5 22.91 -19.11 -35.74
N LEU A 6 23.93 -18.36 -36.16
CA LEU A 6 24.47 -17.23 -35.37
C LEU A 6 23.54 -16.01 -35.38
N LEU A 7 22.69 -15.85 -36.40
CA LEU A 7 21.76 -14.72 -36.47
C LEU A 7 20.52 -14.96 -35.60
N VAL A 8 20.08 -16.22 -35.48
CA VAL A 8 18.93 -16.61 -34.64
C VAL A 8 19.25 -16.46 -33.15
N SER A 9 20.45 -16.83 -32.71
CA SER A 9 20.85 -16.67 -31.30
C SER A 9 21.00 -15.21 -30.87
N VAL A 10 21.34 -14.30 -31.79
CA VAL A 10 21.44 -12.86 -31.50
C VAL A 10 20.06 -12.21 -31.32
N LEU A 11 19.00 -12.74 -31.96
CA LEU A 11 17.64 -12.22 -31.81
C LEU A 11 16.97 -12.61 -30.48
N GLU A 12 17.39 -13.70 -29.85
CA GLU A 12 16.85 -14.14 -28.55
C GLU A 12 17.40 -13.35 -27.35
N ALA A 13 18.45 -12.53 -27.55
CA ALA A 13 19.03 -11.70 -26.49
C ALA A 13 18.32 -10.33 -26.30
N GLN A 14 17.22 -10.07 -27.02
CA GLN A 14 16.50 -8.79 -27.03
C GLN A 14 15.42 -8.68 -25.92
N GLY A 15 15.29 -9.67 -25.05
CA GLY A 15 14.21 -9.76 -24.05
C GLY A 15 14.66 -9.80 -22.59
N LEU A 16 15.94 -9.55 -22.31
CA LEU A 16 16.42 -9.37 -20.95
C LEU A 16 16.58 -7.88 -20.71
N ASP A 17 15.46 -7.21 -20.41
CA ASP A 17 15.51 -5.89 -19.77
C ASP A 17 16.31 -6.09 -18.48
N GLY A 18 17.56 -5.65 -18.48
CA GLY A 18 18.45 -5.80 -17.35
C GLY A 18 17.77 -5.20 -16.13
N TYR A 19 17.51 -6.03 -15.11
CA TYR A 19 17.03 -5.53 -13.84
C TYR A 19 18.18 -4.73 -13.24
N ILE A 20 18.14 -3.40 -13.41
CA ILE A 20 19.06 -2.50 -12.72
C ILE A 20 18.76 -2.72 -11.24
N VAL A 21 19.66 -3.42 -10.53
CA VAL A 21 19.62 -3.50 -9.07
C VAL A 21 20.09 -2.14 -8.59
N PRO A 22 19.20 -1.25 -8.10
CA PRO A 22 19.60 0.04 -7.60
C PRO A 22 20.42 -0.21 -6.33
N GLY A 23 21.65 0.32 -6.25
CA GLY A 23 22.48 0.22 -5.04
C GLY A 23 23.74 -0.64 -5.13
N VAL A 24 24.07 -1.22 -6.29
CA VAL A 24 25.41 -1.79 -6.54
C VAL A 24 26.52 -0.73 -6.34
N GLU A 25 26.18 0.54 -6.51
CA GLU A 25 27.08 1.69 -6.38
C GLU A 25 27.31 2.12 -4.92
N THR A 26 26.36 1.82 -4.03
CA THR A 26 26.34 2.30 -2.63
C THR A 26 26.71 1.20 -1.62
N GLY A 27 26.90 -0.04 -2.09
CA GLY A 27 27.13 -1.21 -1.22
C GLY A 27 25.88 -1.72 -0.48
N ASN A 28 24.72 -1.07 -0.67
CA ASN A 28 23.45 -1.44 -0.07
C ASN A 28 22.47 -1.79 -1.21
N LEU A 29 22.10 -3.07 -1.30
CA LEU A 29 21.14 -3.56 -2.29
C LEU A 29 19.75 -2.99 -1.97
N LYS A 30 19.14 -2.33 -2.97
CA LYS A 30 17.74 -1.88 -2.87
C LYS A 30 16.83 -2.73 -3.75
N MET A 31 15.56 -2.78 -3.38
CA MET A 31 14.49 -3.46 -4.09
C MET A 31 13.29 -2.54 -4.30
N ASN A 32 12.56 -2.80 -5.37
CA ASN A 32 11.30 -2.10 -5.64
C ASN A 32 10.16 -2.78 -4.88
N VAL A 33 9.37 -1.97 -4.18
CA VAL A 33 8.15 -2.36 -3.49
C VAL A 33 7.03 -1.43 -3.93
N HIS A 34 5.84 -1.99 -4.16
CA HIS A 34 4.66 -1.22 -4.53
C HIS A 34 3.77 -1.02 -3.31
N VAL A 35 3.40 0.21 -3.00
CA VAL A 35 2.50 0.53 -1.89
C VAL A 35 1.23 1.16 -2.45
N TRP A 36 0.09 0.56 -2.17
CA TRP A 36 -1.22 0.96 -2.69
C TRP A 36 -2.28 1.03 -1.60
N GLY A 37 -3.34 1.79 -1.86
CA GLY A 37 -4.49 1.91 -0.98
C GLY A 37 -4.44 3.16 -0.10
N GLU A 38 -4.94 3.05 1.13
CA GLU A 38 -5.10 4.16 2.08
C GLU A 38 -3.78 4.51 2.79
N VAL A 39 -2.88 5.14 2.04
CA VAL A 39 -1.61 5.71 2.50
C VAL A 39 -1.47 7.15 2.04
N VAL A 40 -0.58 7.93 2.66
CA VAL A 40 -0.40 9.34 2.30
C VAL A 40 0.05 9.52 0.85
N SER A 41 0.98 8.68 0.38
CA SER A 41 1.47 8.71 -1.00
C SER A 41 1.54 7.28 -1.55
N PRO A 42 0.53 6.81 -2.31
CA PRO A 42 0.62 5.52 -2.99
C PRO A 42 1.59 5.60 -4.17
N GLY A 43 2.38 4.54 -4.39
CA GLY A 43 3.41 4.54 -5.41
C GLY A 43 4.39 3.38 -5.31
N THR A 44 5.48 3.47 -6.08
CA THR A 44 6.59 2.50 -6.03
C THR A 44 7.76 3.11 -5.30
N TYR A 45 8.32 2.37 -4.36
CA TYR A 45 9.39 2.79 -3.46
C TYR A 45 10.61 1.88 -3.60
N MET A 46 11.81 2.49 -3.53
CA MET A 46 13.08 1.76 -3.51
C MET A 46 13.57 1.62 -2.07
N LEU A 47 13.39 0.45 -1.50
CA LEU A 47 13.72 0.13 -0.11
C LEU A 47 14.97 -0.75 -0.02
N PRO A 48 15.71 -0.73 1.10
CA PRO A 48 16.73 -1.74 1.39
C PRO A 48 16.17 -3.17 1.29
N ILE A 49 17.02 -4.17 0.99
CA ILE A 49 16.55 -5.56 0.82
C ILE A 49 16.10 -6.24 2.12
N ASP A 50 16.54 -5.71 3.26
CA ASP A 50 16.12 -6.13 4.60
C ASP A 50 14.87 -5.38 5.09
N ALA A 51 14.26 -4.55 4.23
CA ALA A 51 13.17 -3.70 4.64
C ALA A 51 11.88 -4.45 4.94
N ASP A 52 11.11 -3.91 5.88
CA ASP A 52 9.82 -4.45 6.31
C ASP A 52 8.62 -3.61 5.84
N VAL A 53 7.41 -4.10 6.15
CA VAL A 53 6.15 -3.40 5.83
C VAL A 53 6.06 -2.02 6.50
N VAL A 54 6.62 -1.86 7.71
CA VAL A 54 6.55 -0.61 8.47
C VAL A 54 7.41 0.45 7.79
N GLU A 55 8.60 0.08 7.33
CA GLU A 55 9.49 0.95 6.57
C GLU A 55 8.89 1.33 5.22
N ALA A 56 8.27 0.38 4.52
CA ALA A 56 7.55 0.66 3.27
C ALA A 56 6.42 1.68 3.47
N LEU A 57 5.63 1.52 4.54
CA LEU A 57 4.58 2.47 4.88
C LEU A 57 5.15 3.81 5.32
N SER A 58 6.26 3.82 6.06
CA SER A 58 6.93 5.05 6.50
C SER A 58 7.43 5.87 5.31
N GLU A 59 8.05 5.22 4.32
CA GLU A 59 8.47 5.85 3.05
C GLU A 59 7.27 6.35 2.23
N ALA A 60 6.11 5.68 2.32
CA ALA A 60 4.86 6.14 1.74
C ALA A 60 4.19 7.31 2.52
N GLY A 61 4.82 7.81 3.58
CA GLY A 61 4.31 8.89 4.43
C GLY A 61 3.37 8.42 5.55
N GLY A 62 3.27 7.11 5.76
CA GLY A 62 2.40 6.48 6.74
C GLY A 62 1.00 6.12 6.20
N PRO A 63 0.23 5.35 6.99
CA PRO A 63 -1.17 5.07 6.70
C PRO A 63 -2.02 6.34 6.78
N SER A 64 -3.08 6.43 5.97
CA SER A 64 -4.05 7.53 6.05
C SER A 64 -4.96 7.40 7.27
N ASP A 65 -5.67 8.46 7.65
CA ASP A 65 -6.67 8.42 8.74
C ASP A 65 -7.81 7.41 8.50
N LYS A 66 -8.04 7.04 7.24
CA LYS A 66 -9.06 6.09 6.83
C LYS A 66 -8.50 4.68 6.63
N ALA A 67 -7.22 4.46 6.89
CA ALA A 67 -6.57 3.18 6.70
C ALA A 67 -7.08 2.15 7.71
N LYS A 68 -7.31 0.93 7.22
CA LYS A 68 -7.63 -0.23 8.05
C LYS A 68 -6.37 -1.05 8.31
N LEU A 69 -5.77 -0.86 9.49
CA LEU A 69 -4.46 -1.42 9.85
C LEU A 69 -4.48 -2.90 10.27
N ASP A 70 -5.65 -3.44 10.60
CA ASP A 70 -5.86 -4.85 11.00
C ASP A 70 -5.99 -5.82 9.82
N GLY A 71 -5.87 -5.34 8.58
CA GLY A 71 -6.04 -6.16 7.37
C GLY A 71 -5.13 -5.73 6.23
N ILE A 72 -3.88 -5.37 6.51
CA ILE A 72 -2.93 -5.01 5.48
C ILE A 72 -2.58 -6.27 4.67
N ARG A 73 -2.69 -6.19 3.35
CA ARG A 73 -2.48 -7.33 2.46
C ARG A 73 -1.11 -7.22 1.82
N ILE A 74 -0.28 -8.23 2.04
CA ILE A 74 1.07 -8.31 1.50
C ILE A 74 1.06 -9.34 0.41
N ILE A 75 1.16 -8.87 -0.83
CA ILE A 75 1.08 -9.70 -2.03
C ILE A 75 2.49 -9.88 -2.56
N THR A 76 2.98 -11.10 -2.48
CA THR A 76 4.30 -11.51 -2.99
C THR A 76 4.14 -12.45 -4.18
N SER A 77 5.25 -12.80 -4.85
CA SER A 77 5.24 -13.83 -5.89
C SER A 77 4.82 -15.22 -5.39
N TRP A 78 4.88 -15.46 -4.08
CA TRP A 78 4.63 -16.76 -3.46
C TRP A 78 3.23 -16.87 -2.84
N GLY A 79 2.51 -15.75 -2.72
CA GLY A 79 1.18 -15.71 -2.13
C GLY A 79 0.82 -14.37 -1.51
N GLU A 80 -0.39 -14.33 -0.96
CA GLU A 80 -0.96 -13.20 -0.24
C GLU A 80 -1.02 -13.53 1.26
N VAL A 81 -0.56 -12.60 2.09
CA VAL A 81 -0.60 -12.71 3.55
C VAL A 81 -1.31 -11.50 4.12
N ASP A 82 -2.33 -11.74 4.94
CA ASP A 82 -2.96 -10.70 5.77
C ASP A 82 -2.10 -10.45 7.01
N TYR A 83 -1.80 -9.18 7.26
CA TYR A 83 -1.00 -8.74 8.39
C TYR A 83 -1.74 -7.69 9.22
N ASP A 84 -1.78 -7.92 10.53
CA ASP A 84 -2.35 -6.99 11.51
C ASP A 84 -1.26 -6.05 12.03
N LEU A 85 -1.11 -4.92 11.35
CA LEU A 85 -0.19 -3.87 11.76
C LEU A 85 -0.68 -3.17 13.04
N ALA A 86 -2.00 -3.12 13.29
CA ALA A 86 -2.54 -2.50 14.49
C ALA A 86 -2.12 -3.23 15.76
N ALA A 87 -2.05 -4.57 15.73
CA ALA A 87 -1.53 -5.38 16.82
C ALA A 87 -0.02 -5.15 17.02
N TYR A 88 0.75 -5.06 15.94
CA TYR A 88 2.19 -4.79 16.00
C TYR A 88 2.49 -3.43 16.65
N LEU A 89 1.79 -2.37 16.24
CA LEU A 89 1.96 -1.03 16.81
C LEU A 89 1.58 -0.94 18.29
N ARG A 90 0.71 -1.85 18.77
CA ARG A 90 0.37 -1.99 20.20
C ARG A 90 1.38 -2.81 20.99
N GLY A 91 2.37 -3.43 20.33
CA GLY A 91 3.35 -4.31 20.96
C GLY A 91 2.85 -5.73 21.23
N GLU A 92 1.68 -6.10 20.70
CA GLU A 92 1.04 -7.41 20.88
C GLU A 92 1.14 -8.30 19.63
N GLY A 93 1.53 -7.72 18.49
CA GLY A 93 1.54 -8.38 17.18
C GLY A 93 2.83 -9.12 16.85
N LEU A 94 2.75 -9.93 15.79
CA LEU A 94 3.92 -10.55 15.19
C LEU A 94 4.87 -9.48 14.65
N PRO A 95 6.20 -9.72 14.65
CA PRO A 95 7.16 -8.80 14.04
C PRO A 95 6.77 -8.52 12.58
N ALA A 96 7.07 -7.30 12.13
CA ALA A 96 6.80 -6.88 10.77
C ALA A 96 7.46 -7.85 9.77
N PRO A 97 6.70 -8.41 8.82
CA PRO A 97 7.25 -9.36 7.86
C PRO A 97 8.20 -8.63 6.90
N ALA A 98 9.35 -9.26 6.65
CA ALA A 98 10.31 -8.78 5.67
C ALA A 98 9.70 -8.80 4.27
N LEU A 99 10.01 -7.77 3.48
CA LEU A 99 9.52 -7.65 2.12
C LEU A 99 10.45 -8.35 1.13
N THR A 100 9.90 -8.70 -0.02
CA THR A 100 10.67 -9.28 -1.13
C THR A 100 10.61 -8.37 -2.36
N PRO A 101 11.58 -8.45 -3.28
CA PRO A 101 11.56 -7.64 -4.50
C PRO A 101 10.26 -7.86 -5.29
N GLY A 102 9.58 -6.76 -5.65
CA GLY A 102 8.29 -6.82 -6.36
C GLY A 102 7.07 -7.04 -5.46
N THR A 103 7.23 -7.06 -4.13
CA THR A 103 6.10 -7.14 -3.19
C THR A 103 5.17 -5.95 -3.36
N THR A 104 3.87 -6.22 -3.30
CA THR A 104 2.82 -5.20 -3.27
C THR A 104 2.17 -5.18 -1.89
N VAL A 105 2.32 -4.06 -1.19
CA VAL A 105 1.64 -3.78 0.08
C VAL A 105 0.35 -3.03 -0.24
N PHE A 106 -0.79 -3.63 0.09
CA PHE A 106 -2.10 -3.03 -0.10
C PHE A 106 -2.74 -2.71 1.25
N VAL A 107 -3.06 -1.44 1.46
CA VAL A 107 -3.70 -0.93 2.67
C VAL A 107 -5.19 -0.69 2.39
N PRO A 108 -6.11 -1.48 2.98
CA PRO A 108 -7.53 -1.29 2.75
C PRO A 108 -8.09 -0.05 3.43
N VAL A 109 -9.24 0.41 2.93
CA VAL A 109 -10.04 1.44 3.58
C VAL A 109 -10.87 0.87 4.73
N SER A 110 -10.92 1.61 5.83
CA SER A 110 -11.77 1.33 6.97
C SER A 110 -13.23 1.53 6.59
N ARG A 111 -13.94 0.43 6.37
CA ARG A 111 -15.36 0.45 6.00
C ARG A 111 -16.28 0.89 7.14
N SER A 112 -15.80 1.10 8.36
CA SER A 112 -16.63 1.39 9.54
C SER A 112 -17.17 2.83 9.62
N ASP A 113 -16.65 3.77 8.83
CA ASP A 113 -17.01 5.19 8.96
C ASP A 113 -18.34 5.61 8.30
N TRP A 114 -18.96 4.77 7.46
CA TRP A 114 -20.21 5.11 6.76
C TRP A 114 -21.39 5.43 7.70
N TRP A 115 -21.41 4.86 8.91
CA TRP A 115 -22.44 5.16 9.90
C TRP A 115 -22.37 6.62 10.38
N LYS A 116 -21.17 7.23 10.39
CA LYS A 116 -20.99 8.64 10.76
C LYS A 116 -21.53 9.58 9.69
N GLU A 117 -21.36 9.23 8.41
CA GLU A 117 -21.94 9.99 7.30
C GLU A 117 -23.47 9.96 7.34
N ALA A 118 -24.08 8.80 7.65
CA ALA A 118 -25.52 8.68 7.83
C ALA A 118 -26.05 9.53 9.01
N LEU A 119 -25.33 9.57 10.13
CA LEU A 119 -25.70 10.39 11.30
C LEU A 119 -25.61 11.89 11.03
N ASP A 120 -24.60 12.35 10.27
CA ASP A 120 -24.46 13.77 9.90
C ASP A 120 -25.65 14.26 9.07
N ILE A 121 -26.12 13.43 8.13
CA ILE A 121 -27.32 13.72 7.33
C ILE A 121 -28.55 13.87 8.24
N VAL A 122 -28.74 12.93 9.18
CA VAL A 122 -29.88 12.97 10.11
C VAL A 122 -29.81 14.20 11.01
N TYR A 123 -28.64 14.52 11.56
CA TYR A 123 -28.45 15.70 12.40
C TYR A 123 -28.78 17.00 11.64
N LYS A 124 -28.32 17.13 10.39
CA LYS A 124 -28.65 18.27 9.52
C LYS A 124 -30.15 18.40 9.28
N ILE A 125 -30.87 17.29 9.06
CA ILE A 125 -32.33 17.31 8.88
C ILE A 125 -33.02 17.78 10.16
N ILE A 126 -32.67 17.19 11.32
CA ILE A 126 -33.28 17.55 12.62
C ILE A 126 -33.08 19.05 12.90
N VAL A 127 -31.85 19.55 12.74
CA VAL A 127 -31.54 20.97 12.97
C VAL A 127 -32.30 21.85 11.99
N THR A 128 -32.34 21.49 10.70
CA THR A 128 -33.06 22.29 9.69
C THR A 128 -34.55 22.36 9.99
N VAL A 129 -35.17 21.23 10.35
CA VAL A 129 -36.59 21.18 10.73
C VAL A 129 -36.85 22.02 11.98
N ASN A 130 -36.00 21.89 13.01
CA ASN A 130 -36.13 22.67 14.24
C ASN A 130 -35.97 24.17 13.99
N LEU A 131 -35.04 24.58 13.11
CA LEU A 131 -34.84 25.98 12.73
C LEU A 131 -36.06 26.54 11.96
N VAL A 132 -36.65 25.77 11.05
CA VAL A 132 -37.87 26.16 10.32
C VAL A 132 -39.04 26.30 11.27
N TRP A 133 -39.20 25.35 12.19
CA TRP A 133 -40.26 25.40 13.21
C TRP A 133 -40.13 26.65 14.10
N LEU A 134 -38.93 26.95 14.60
CA LEU A 134 -38.63 28.15 15.38
C LEU A 134 -38.96 29.47 14.66
N MET A 135 -38.83 29.52 13.33
CA MET A 135 -39.17 30.70 12.54
C MET A 135 -40.68 30.81 12.25
N ALA A 136 -41.41 29.69 12.20
CA ALA A 136 -42.84 29.68 11.91
C ALA A 136 -43.71 29.99 13.14
N GLU A 137 -43.20 29.78 14.35
CA GLU A 137 -43.92 30.02 15.62
C GLU A 137 -43.75 31.47 16.15
N ARG A 138 -43.33 32.43 15.31
CA ARG A 138 -43.30 33.88 15.62
C ARG A 138 -44.45 34.63 14.98
#